data_AF-A0A396Q160-F1
#
_entry.id   AF-A0A396Q160-F1
#
_cell.length_a   1.000
_cell.length_b   1.000
_cell.length_c   1.000
_cell.angle_alpha   90.00
_cell.angle_beta   90.00
_cell.angle_gamma   90.00
#
_symmetry.space_group_name_H-M   'P 1'
#
loop_
_entity.id
_entity.type
_entity.pdbx_description
1 polymer ?
#
loop_
_entity_poly.entity_id
_entity_poly.type
_entity_poly.pdbx_seq_one_letter_code
_entity_poly.pdbx_strand_id
1 'polypeptide(L)'
;MSRKSEEEIQAIMEEYRDAPMVNPDKVYPPLPPVQNVTPLVRVPEQMSFTEKIGGTEYTVDAHFRKDGRDLLSKLTDIFMRGMQGYECYNDGDWSGDDGA
;
A
#
# COMPACT_ATOMS: atom_id res chain seq x y z
N MET A 1 -24.98 -11.20 5.51
CA MET A 1 -23.97 -10.88 6.56
C MET A 1 -24.47 -9.63 7.28
N SER A 2 -24.86 -9.77 8.55
CA SER A 2 -25.31 -8.63 9.35
C SER A 2 -24.10 -7.77 9.71
N ARG A 3 -24.16 -6.45 9.51
CA ARG A 3 -23.13 -5.52 10.01
C ARG A 3 -23.34 -5.37 11.51
N LYS A 4 -22.27 -5.54 12.29
CA LYS A 4 -22.30 -5.27 13.74
C LYS A 4 -22.52 -3.79 13.98
N SER A 5 -23.22 -3.44 15.06
CA SER A 5 -23.38 -2.04 15.47
C SER A 5 -22.08 -1.51 16.09
N GLU A 6 -21.96 -0.18 16.20
CA GLU A 6 -20.77 0.45 16.78
C GLU A 6 -20.59 0.08 18.25
N GLU A 7 -21.69 -0.07 18.99
CA GLU A 7 -21.68 -0.48 20.40
C GLU A 7 -21.17 -1.91 20.56
N GLU A 8 -21.55 -2.82 19.65
CA GLU A 8 -21.05 -4.19 19.65
C GLU A 8 -19.54 -4.25 19.36
N ILE A 9 -19.04 -3.36 18.50
CA ILE A 9 -17.60 -3.27 18.20
C ILE A 9 -16.84 -2.75 19.43
N GLN A 10 -17.35 -1.70 20.08
CA GLN A 10 -16.72 -1.13 21.28
C GLN A 10 -16.71 -2.13 22.44
N ALA A 11 -17.80 -2.87 22.66
CA ALA A 11 -17.87 -3.90 23.70
C ALA A 11 -16.81 -4.99 23.50
N ILE A 12 -16.58 -5.43 22.25
CA ILE A 12 -15.53 -6.40 21.92
C ILE A 12 -14.13 -5.81 22.16
N MET A 13 -13.92 -4.54 21.81
CA MET A 13 -12.62 -3.88 22.04
C MET A 13 -12.30 -3.74 23.53
N GLU A 14 -13.30 -3.45 24.37
CA GLU A 14 -13.14 -3.37 25.83
C GLU A 14 -12.87 -4.76 26.43
N GLU A 15 -13.62 -5.78 26.02
CA GLU A 15 -13.49 -7.17 26.50
C GLU A 15 -12.09 -7.75 26.24
N TYR A 16 -11.51 -7.45 25.08
CA TYR A 16 -10.19 -7.95 24.66
C TYR A 16 -9.06 -6.93 24.87
N ARG A 17 -9.28 -5.85 25.61
CA ARG A 17 -8.26 -4.81 25.85
C ARG A 17 -6.97 -5.39 26.44
N ASP A 18 -7.10 -6.27 27.42
CA ASP A 18 -5.99 -6.85 28.17
C ASP A 18 -5.58 -8.23 27.66
N ALA A 19 -6.21 -8.71 26.59
CA ALA A 19 -5.89 -10.00 26.01
C ALA A 19 -4.47 -9.97 25.41
N PRO A 20 -3.60 -10.93 25.75
CA PRO A 20 -2.25 -10.95 25.20
C PRO A 20 -2.31 -11.20 23.69
N MET A 21 -1.66 -10.33 22.92
CA MET A 21 -1.58 -10.45 21.44
C MET A 21 -0.87 -11.74 20.99
N VAL A 22 -0.13 -12.38 21.89
CA VAL A 22 0.61 -13.61 21.69
C VAL A 22 0.12 -14.61 22.73
N ASN A 23 -0.22 -15.83 22.32
CA ASN A 23 -0.69 -16.85 23.25
C ASN A 23 0.46 -17.23 24.21
N PRO A 24 0.34 -16.94 25.53
CA PRO A 24 1.43 -17.18 26.48
C PRO A 24 1.71 -18.67 26.71
N ASP A 25 0.73 -19.54 26.50
CA ASP A 25 0.86 -20.99 26.69
C ASP A 25 1.47 -21.69 25.47
N LYS A 26 1.64 -20.96 24.36
CA LYS A 26 2.18 -21.51 23.12
C LYS A 26 3.66 -21.17 22.98
N VAL A 27 4.49 -22.20 22.94
CA VAL A 27 5.89 -22.05 22.51
C VAL A 27 5.91 -21.88 21.00
N TYR A 28 6.26 -20.68 20.54
CA TYR A 28 6.42 -20.39 19.11
C TYR A 28 7.81 -20.87 18.65
N PRO A 29 7.90 -21.53 17.50
CA PRO A 29 9.20 -21.84 16.92
C PRO A 29 9.94 -20.54 16.58
N PRO A 30 11.28 -20.54 16.57
CA PRO A 30 12.05 -19.38 16.15
C PRO A 30 11.66 -18.99 14.72
N LEU A 31 11.62 -17.69 14.45
CA LEU A 31 11.37 -17.18 13.12
C LEU A 31 12.37 -17.81 12.13
N PRO A 32 11.92 -18.16 10.91
CA PRO A 32 12.84 -18.65 9.91
C PRO A 32 13.96 -17.61 9.71
N PRO A 33 15.21 -18.06 9.48
CA PRO A 33 16.29 -17.15 9.20
C PRO A 33 15.90 -16.26 8.03
N VAL A 34 16.07 -14.95 8.23
CA VAL A 34 15.87 -13.94 7.21
C VAL A 34 16.76 -14.29 6.02
N GLN A 35 16.13 -14.74 4.94
CA GLN A 35 16.76 -15.04 3.66
C GLN A 35 16.01 -14.25 2.61
N ASN A 36 16.71 -13.42 1.85
CA ASN A 36 16.13 -12.56 0.80
C ASN A 36 15.02 -11.62 1.31
N VAL A 37 15.24 -11.00 2.48
CA VAL A 37 14.35 -9.91 2.90
C VAL A 37 14.58 -8.76 1.95
N THR A 38 13.69 -8.62 0.96
CA THR A 38 13.48 -7.33 0.34
C THR A 38 13.04 -6.42 1.47
N PRO A 39 13.84 -5.42 1.87
CA PRO A 39 13.39 -4.50 2.90
C PRO A 39 12.03 -3.95 2.45
N LEU A 40 11.10 -3.80 3.39
CA LEU A 40 9.91 -2.98 3.16
C LEU A 40 10.43 -1.54 3.05
N VAL A 41 11.00 -1.22 1.90
CA VAL A 41 11.56 0.09 1.62
C VAL A 41 10.37 1.02 1.62
N ARG A 42 10.36 2.01 2.52
CA ARG A 42 9.55 3.20 2.30
C ARG A 42 9.90 3.65 0.89
N VAL A 43 8.90 3.73 0.01
CA VAL A 43 9.12 4.16 -1.38
C VAL A 43 9.95 5.45 -1.32
N PRO A 44 11.17 5.45 -1.88
CA PRO A 44 12.01 6.62 -1.81
C PRO A 44 11.30 7.78 -2.52
N GLU A 45 11.51 8.98 -2.01
CA GLU A 45 10.87 10.20 -2.53
C GLU A 45 11.17 10.41 -4.02
N GLN A 46 12.25 9.81 -4.54
CA GLN A 46 12.55 9.70 -5.95
C GLN A 46 12.95 8.26 -6.31
N MET A 47 12.41 7.72 -7.40
CA MET A 47 12.70 6.38 -7.90
C MET A 47 12.69 6.36 -9.43
N SER A 48 13.67 5.71 -10.05
CA SER A 48 13.75 5.54 -11.50
C SER A 48 13.36 4.12 -11.89
N PHE A 49 12.41 3.95 -12.80
CA PHE A 49 12.00 2.67 -13.36
C PHE A 49 12.46 2.57 -14.81
N THR A 50 13.19 1.52 -15.14
CA THR A 50 13.60 1.26 -16.53
C THR A 50 12.95 -0.03 -17.01
N GLU A 51 12.21 0.04 -18.11
CA GLU A 51 11.53 -1.11 -18.69
C GLU A 51 11.63 -1.10 -20.22
N LYS A 52 11.83 -2.29 -20.80
CA LYS A 52 11.91 -2.47 -22.24
C LYS A 52 10.58 -2.95 -22.81
N ILE A 53 9.88 -2.08 -23.53
CA ILE A 53 8.58 -2.36 -24.15
C ILE A 53 8.73 -2.28 -25.67
N GLY A 54 8.39 -3.37 -26.37
CA GLY A 54 8.42 -3.41 -27.84
C GLY A 54 9.79 -3.19 -28.48
N GLY A 55 10.88 -3.45 -27.75
CA GLY A 55 12.25 -3.24 -28.25
C GLY A 55 12.86 -1.89 -27.89
N THR A 56 12.06 -0.95 -27.41
CA THR A 56 12.49 0.36 -26.92
C THR A 56 12.62 0.32 -25.40
N GLU A 57 13.70 0.90 -24.87
CA GLU A 57 13.88 1.06 -23.43
C GLU A 57 13.31 2.41 -22.98
N TYR A 58 12.40 2.36 -22.02
CA TYR A 58 11.79 3.52 -21.39
C TYR A 58 12.35 3.64 -19.98
N THR A 59 12.74 4.86 -19.60
CA THR A 59 13.08 5.18 -18.21
C THR A 59 12.11 6.23 -17.70
N VAL A 60 11.52 5.98 -16.53
CA VAL A 60 10.56 6.85 -15.86
C VAL A 60 11.10 7.21 -14.50
N ASP A 61 11.40 8.49 -14.30
CA ASP A 61 11.69 9.04 -12.99
C ASP A 61 10.39 9.42 -12.28
N ALA A 62 10.04 8.69 -11.23
CA ALA A 62 8.90 8.95 -10.39
C ALA A 62 9.32 9.69 -9.12
N HIS A 63 8.53 10.69 -8.75
CA HIS A 63 8.65 11.38 -7.47
C HIS A 63 7.47 10.95 -6.60
N PHE A 64 7.75 10.35 -5.44
CA PHE A 64 6.75 9.84 -4.52
C PHE A 64 6.67 10.71 -3.25
N ARG A 65 5.45 11.01 -2.79
CA ARG A 65 5.23 11.68 -1.50
C ARG A 65 5.73 10.76 -0.38
N LYS A 66 6.23 11.36 0.71
CA LYS A 66 6.78 10.64 1.88
C LYS A 66 5.83 9.61 2.52
N ASP A 67 4.52 9.79 2.32
CA ASP A 67 3.46 8.90 2.81
C ASP A 67 3.17 7.70 1.88
N GLY A 68 3.74 7.67 0.66
CA GLY A 68 3.59 6.58 -0.32
C GLY A 68 2.17 6.34 -0.86
N ARG A 69 1.22 7.23 -0.54
CA ARG A 69 -0.20 7.12 -0.95
C ARG A 69 -0.41 7.25 -2.46
N ASP A 70 0.47 7.98 -3.12
CA ASP A 70 0.49 8.16 -4.57
C ASP A 70 0.85 6.89 -5.33
N LEU A 71 1.77 6.06 -4.83
CA LEU A 71 2.05 4.76 -5.43
C LEU A 71 0.81 3.85 -5.34
N LEU A 72 0.18 3.77 -4.17
CA LEU A 72 -1.00 2.93 -3.98
C LEU A 72 -2.19 3.41 -4.84
N SER A 73 -2.39 4.73 -4.93
CA SER A 73 -3.40 5.34 -5.81
C SER A 73 -3.11 5.04 -7.29
N LYS A 74 -1.88 5.23 -7.76
CA LYS A 74 -1.49 4.92 -9.15
C LYS A 74 -1.62 3.43 -9.47
N LEU A 75 -1.21 2.54 -8.58
CA LEU A 75 -1.37 1.10 -8.77
C LEU A 75 -2.85 0.72 -8.85
N THR A 76 -3.68 1.25 -7.95
CA THR A 76 -5.13 1.01 -7.98
C THR A 76 -5.75 1.51 -9.28
N ASP A 77 -5.35 2.70 -9.74
CA ASP A 77 -5.80 3.27 -11.01
C ASP A 77 -5.38 2.40 -12.21
N ILE A 78 -4.12 1.95 -12.26
CA ILE A 78 -3.63 1.02 -13.29
C ILE A 78 -4.44 -0.29 -13.30
N PHE A 79 -4.68 -0.89 -12.12
CA PHE A 79 -5.47 -2.11 -12.01
C PHE A 79 -6.92 -1.90 -12.47
N MET A 80 -7.56 -0.79 -12.07
CA MET A 80 -8.91 -0.47 -12.51
C MET A 80 -8.99 -0.19 -14.02
N ARG A 81 -8.01 0.53 -14.57
CA ARG A 81 -7.89 0.79 -16.02
C ARG A 81 -7.70 -0.50 -16.83
N GLY A 82 -6.84 -1.40 -16.35
CA GLY A 82 -6.60 -2.70 -16.96
C GLY A 82 -7.83 -3.62 -16.93
N MET A 83 -8.71 -3.47 -15.94
CA MET A 83 -9.95 -4.23 -15.83
C MET A 83 -11.11 -3.64 -16.66
N GLN A 84 -11.11 -2.34 -16.94
CA GLN A 84 -12.28 -1.67 -17.51
C GLN A 84 -12.18 -1.35 -19.01
N GLY A 85 -11.00 -1.38 -19.63
CA GLY A 85 -10.89 -1.18 -21.09
C GLY A 85 -11.43 0.19 -21.57
N TYR A 86 -11.51 1.19 -20.68
CA TYR A 86 -12.08 2.49 -20.98
C TYR A 86 -11.02 3.57 -21.24
N GLU A 87 -11.42 4.45 -22.14
CA GLU A 87 -10.68 5.51 -22.80
C GLU A 87 -10.06 6.52 -21.82
N CYS A 88 -8.91 7.02 -22.25
CA CYS A 88 -8.09 8.03 -21.60
C CYS A 88 -8.82 9.37 -21.44
N TYR A 89 -9.28 9.67 -20.23
CA TYR A 89 -9.47 11.05 -19.80
C TYR A 89 -8.20 11.53 -19.09
N ASN A 90 -7.61 12.59 -19.66
CA ASN A 90 -6.59 13.40 -19.00
C ASN A 90 -7.27 14.10 -17.83
N ASP A 91 -7.15 13.54 -16.63
CA ASP A 91 -7.53 14.24 -15.42
C ASP A 91 -6.40 15.21 -15.04
N GLY A 92 -6.79 16.47 -15.02
CA GLY A 92 -5.96 17.66 -14.92
C GLY A 92 -4.88 17.62 -13.85
N ASP A 93 -3.78 18.28 -14.20
CA ASP A 93 -2.98 19.14 -13.35
C ASP A 93 -3.00 18.83 -11.83
N TRP A 94 -2.02 18.02 -11.41
CA TRP A 94 -1.69 17.77 -10.01
C TRP A 94 -0.70 18.81 -9.44
N SER A 95 -0.59 20.00 -10.04
CA SER A 95 0.16 21.12 -9.45
C SER A 95 -0.76 21.95 -8.56
N GLY A 96 -0.91 21.52 -7.31
CA GLY A 96 -1.67 22.30 -6.33
C GLY A 96 -1.67 21.64 -4.97
N ASP A 97 -0.62 21.89 -4.19
CA ASP A 97 -0.71 22.36 -2.80
C ASP A 97 0.62 22.07 -2.08
N ASP A 98 1.59 22.94 -2.33
CA ASP A 98 2.81 23.12 -1.59
C ASP A 98 2.67 24.35 -0.69
N GLY A 99 2.02 24.14 0.47
CA GLY A 99 2.38 24.79 1.72
C GLY A 99 1.85 26.19 1.98
N ALA A 100 0.93 26.29 2.94
CA ALA A 100 0.77 27.43 3.85
C ALA A 100 0.56 26.92 5.28
#